data_AF-A0A2U1SLX4-F1
#
_entry.id   AF-A0A2U1SLX4-F1
#
_cell.length_a   1.000
_cell.length_b   1.000
_cell.length_c   1.000
_cell.angle_alpha   90.00
_cell.angle_beta   90.00
_cell.angle_gamma   90.00
#
_symmetry.space_group_name_H-M   'P 1'
#
loop_
_entity.id
_entity.type
_entity.pdbx_description
1 polymer ?
#
loop_
_entity_poly.entity_id
_entity_poly.type
_entity_poly.pdbx_seq_one_letter_code
_entity_poly.pdbx_strand_id
1 'polypeptide(L)' 'MTEQDDRPRSGPGSGKTASHEIGQPLDALSVAEFDARIALLRDEIERLERARAAKAASLAAADAFFKK' A
#
# COMPACT_ATOMS: atom_id res chain seq x y z
N MET A 1 2.59 -18.79 35.38
CA MET A 1 3.25 -18.60 34.06
C MET A 1 2.11 -18.34 33.09
N THR A 2 1.84 -17.08 32.78
CA THR A 2 0.57 -16.60 32.24
C THR A 2 0.33 -17.04 30.80
N GLU A 3 -0.64 -17.93 30.60
CA GLU A 3 -1.51 -17.94 29.41
C GLU A 3 -2.24 -16.60 29.36
N GLN A 4 -1.94 -15.76 28.38
CA GLN A 4 -2.78 -14.64 28.01
C GLN A 4 -2.43 -14.16 26.60
N ASP A 5 -3.40 -14.37 25.71
CA ASP A 5 -3.69 -13.48 24.59
C ASP A 5 -2.84 -13.58 23.33
N ASP A 6 -2.82 -14.75 22.69
CA ASP A 6 -2.57 -14.86 21.25
C ASP A 6 -3.88 -14.66 20.46
N ARG A 7 -4.57 -13.54 20.72
CA ARG A 7 -5.67 -13.08 19.87
C ARG A 7 -5.08 -12.33 18.68
N PRO A 8 -5.58 -12.57 17.44
CA PRO A 8 -5.02 -11.94 16.26
C PRO A 8 -5.11 -10.44 16.40
N ARG A 9 -3.96 -9.75 16.40
CA ARG A 9 -3.91 -8.30 16.22
C ARG A 9 -4.44 -8.00 14.82
N SER A 10 -5.75 -7.81 14.71
CA SER A 10 -6.34 -6.95 13.69
C SER A 10 -5.70 -5.57 13.88
N GLY A 11 -4.57 -5.35 13.22
CA GLY A 11 -3.95 -4.04 13.15
C GLY A 11 -4.91 -3.03 12.53
N PRO A 12 -4.70 -1.72 12.75
CA PRO A 12 -5.48 -0.68 12.07
C PRO A 12 -5.13 -0.73 10.57
N GLY A 13 -5.86 -1.58 9.86
CA GLY A 13 -5.56 -2.02 8.51
C GLY A 13 -6.48 -3.15 8.02
N SER A 14 -7.43 -3.63 8.85
CA SER A 14 -8.59 -4.38 8.36
C SER A 14 -9.26 -3.59 7.25
N GLY A 15 -9.08 -4.09 6.03
CA GLY A 15 -9.25 -3.37 4.78
C GLY A 15 -10.53 -2.55 4.75
N LYS A 16 -10.37 -1.23 4.71
CA LYS A 16 -11.33 -0.42 3.99
C LYS A 16 -11.19 -0.88 2.54
N THR A 17 -12.16 -1.66 2.08
CA THR A 17 -12.31 -2.00 0.67
C THR A 17 -12.13 -0.71 -0.11
N ALA A 18 -11.09 -0.65 -0.95
CA ALA A 18 -10.86 0.52 -1.78
C ALA A 18 -12.16 0.74 -2.58
N SER A 19 -12.88 1.82 -2.27
CA SER A 19 -14.18 2.11 -2.87
C SER A 19 -14.04 2.60 -4.32
N HIS A 20 -12.90 2.35 -4.93
CA HIS A 20 -12.57 2.75 -6.28
C HIS A 20 -12.26 1.50 -7.11
N GLU A 21 -12.77 1.49 -8.33
CA GLU A 21 -12.41 0.52 -9.35
C GLU A 21 -11.58 1.22 -10.44
N ILE A 22 -10.58 0.54 -10.99
CA ILE A 22 -9.77 1.10 -12.08
C ILE A 22 -10.59 1.00 -13.38
N GLY A 23 -10.67 2.11 -14.11
CA GLY A 23 -11.36 2.14 -15.41
C GLY A 23 -12.88 2.21 -15.31
N GLN A 24 -13.46 2.42 -14.12
CA GLN A 24 -14.89 2.66 -14.00
C GLN A 24 -15.33 3.93 -14.75
N PRO A 25 -16.59 3.97 -15.23
CA PRO A 25 -17.16 5.19 -15.80
C PRO A 25 -17.09 6.36 -14.81
N LEU A 26 -16.79 7.54 -15.36
CA LEU A 26 -16.57 8.77 -14.63
C LEU A 26 -17.84 9.63 -14.51
N ASP A 27 -18.82 9.39 -15.38
CA ASP A 27 -20.02 10.22 -15.53
C ASP A 27 -20.93 10.21 -14.28
N ALA A 28 -20.78 9.19 -13.44
CA ALA A 28 -21.55 9.01 -12.20
C ALA A 28 -20.87 9.63 -10.96
N LEU A 29 -19.69 10.25 -11.10
CA LEU A 29 -18.90 10.78 -9.99
C LEU A 29 -19.01 12.30 -9.90
N SER A 30 -19.11 12.79 -8.67
CA SER A 30 -18.96 14.21 -8.34
C SER A 30 -17.49 14.63 -8.25
N VAL A 31 -17.24 15.94 -8.32
CA VAL A 31 -15.89 16.53 -8.18
C VAL A 31 -15.23 16.13 -6.84
N ALA A 32 -15.99 16.15 -5.75
CA ALA A 32 -15.47 15.76 -4.43
C ALA A 32 -15.06 14.27 -4.39
N GLU A 33 -15.78 13.41 -5.10
CA GLU A 33 -15.41 11.99 -5.22
C GLU A 33 -14.15 11.81 -6.08
N PHE A 34 -13.96 12.62 -7.12
CA PHE A 34 -12.70 12.67 -7.86
C PHE A 34 -11.54 13.05 -6.95
N ASP A 35 -11.68 14.12 -6.18
CA ASP A 35 -10.61 14.60 -5.29
C ASP A 35 -10.23 13.54 -4.25
N ALA A 36 -11.23 12.93 -3.60
CA ALA A 36 -11.02 11.86 -2.63
C ALA A 36 -10.30 10.65 -3.25
N ARG A 37 -10.69 10.26 -4.46
CA ARG A 37 -10.07 9.15 -5.18
C ARG A 37 -8.65 9.45 -5.62
N ILE A 38 -8.40 10.65 -6.15
CA ILE A 38 -7.07 11.08 -6.56
C ILE A 38 -6.12 11.09 -5.36
N ALA A 39 -6.58 11.59 -4.21
CA ALA A 39 -5.78 11.55 -2.98
C ALA A 39 -5.41 10.12 -2.58
N LEU A 40 -6.39 9.20 -2.55
CA LEU A 40 -6.15 7.78 -2.24
C LEU A 40 -5.13 7.15 -3.20
N LEU A 41 -5.28 7.39 -4.51
CA LEU A 41 -4.38 6.84 -5.52
C LEU A 41 -2.95 7.39 -5.40
N ARG A 42 -2.80 8.67 -5.05
CA ARG A 42 -1.48 9.28 -4.81
C ARG A 42 -0.77 8.66 -3.61
N ASP A 43 -1.48 8.52 -2.49
CA ASP A 43 -0.94 7.86 -1.29
C ASP A 43 -0.49 6.43 -1.60
N GLU A 44 -1.27 5.73 -2.43
CA GLU A 44 -0.94 4.38 -2.85
C GLU A 44 0.29 4.34 -3.79
N ILE A 45 0.43 5.30 -4.71
CA ILE A 45 1.64 5.43 -5.54
C ILE A 45 2.87 5.63 -4.65
N GLU A 46 2.82 6.55 -3.69
CA GLU A 46 3.95 6.79 -2.79
C GLU A 46 4.31 5.55 -1.96
N ARG A 47 3.32 4.77 -1.52
CA ARG A 47 3.54 3.50 -0.83
C ARG A 47 4.28 2.51 -1.73
N LEU A 48 3.85 2.36 -2.98
CA LEU A 48 4.46 1.46 -3.96
C LEU A 48 5.89 1.88 -4.33
N GLU A 49 6.14 3.17 -4.51
CA GLU A 49 7.46 3.70 -4.81
C GLU A 49 8.46 3.44 -3.67
N ARG A 50 8.05 3.67 -2.43
CA ARG A 50 8.87 3.33 -1.24
C ARG A 50 9.20 1.84 -1.17
N ALA A 51 8.21 0.98 -1.39
CA ALA A 51 8.42 -0.46 -1.39
C ALA A 51 9.37 -0.90 -2.53
N ARG A 52 9.23 -0.32 -3.72
CA ARG A 52 10.12 -0.57 -4.86
C ARG A 52 11.55 -0.14 -4.55
N ALA A 53 11.74 1.04 -3.99
CA ALA A 53 13.07 1.55 -3.63
C ALA A 53 13.76 0.65 -2.59
N ALA A 54 13.04 0.22 -1.56
CA ALA A 54 13.57 -0.72 -0.56
C ALA A 54 13.99 -2.06 -1.19
N LYS A 55 13.17 -2.62 -2.09
CA LYS A 55 13.51 -3.85 -2.82
C LYS A 55 14.74 -3.69 -3.71
N ALA A 56 14.83 -2.57 -4.44
CA ALA A 56 15.97 -2.28 -5.31
C ALA A 56 17.28 -2.14 -4.51
N ALA A 57 17.25 -1.45 -3.37
CA ALA A 57 18.39 -1.33 -2.48
C ALA A 57 18.84 -2.69 -1.93
N SER A 58 17.90 -3.55 -1.54
CA SER A 58 18.21 -4.91 -1.10
C SER A 58 18.87 -5.75 -2.20
N LEU A 59 18.40 -5.63 -3.45
CA LEU A 59 18.99 -6.35 -4.58
C LEU A 59 20.41 -5.86 -4.87
N ALA A 60 20.63 -4.54 -4.89
CA ALA A 60 21.95 -3.96 -5.12
C ALA A 60 22.96 -4.37 -4.04
N ALA A 61 22.53 -4.42 -2.77
CA ALA A 61 23.37 -4.89 -1.67
C ALA A 61 23.75 -6.37 -1.83
N ALA A 62 22.81 -7.22 -2.25
CA ALA A 62 23.08 -8.63 -2.54
C ALA A 62 24.06 -8.78 -3.71
N ASP A 63 23.84 -8.08 -4.82
CA ASP A 63 24.71 -8.14 -6.00
C ASP A 63 26.16 -7.73 -5.68
N ALA A 64 26.34 -6.71 -4.84
CA ALA A 64 27.66 -6.26 -4.39
C ALA A 64 28.35 -7.29 -3.48
N PHE A 65 27.58 -8.08 -2.73
CA PHE A 65 28.11 -9.15 -1.89
C PHE A 65 28.57 -10.36 -2.71
N PHE A 66 27.84 -10.70 -3.77
CA PHE A 66 28.13 -11.88 -4.60
C PHE A 66 29.18 -11.66 -5.71
N LYS A 67 29.53 -10.40 -6.05
CA LYS A 67 30.54 -10.06 -7.08
C LYS A 67 31.96 -9.87 -6.52
N LYS A 68 32.24 -10.37 -5.32
CA LYS A 68 33.55 -10.28 -4.66
C LYS A 68 34.29 -11.61 -4.70
#